data_AF-A0A2V5R3K8-F1
#
_entry.id   AF-A0A2V5R3K8-F1
#
_cell.length_a   1.000
_cell.length_b   1.000
_cell.length_c   1.000
_cell.angle_alpha   90.00
_cell.angle_beta   90.00
_cell.angle_gamma   90.00
#
_symmetry.space_group_name_H-M   'P 1'
#
loop_
_entity.id
_entity.type
_entity.pdbx_description
1 polymer ?
#
loop_
_entity_poly.entity_id
_entity_poly.type
_entity_poly.pdbx_seq_one_letter_code
_entity_poly.pdbx_strand_id
1 'polypeptide(L)'
;MEKIVSLCKRRGFIFQSSEIYGGLNGLWDYGPLGVELKRNLKNYWWRVMVHERDDVVAMDGSILMTRTVRKASGHEDTFSDPMVDCRSCKVRLRADQVIEKKGVRQCPNCGGKDLTESRPFNLMFKTYVGATEDESAITYLRPETAQSIFVQFKNILEVSRKKLPFGIAQIGKAFRNEINPRNFTFRSREFEQMELE
;
A
#
# COMPACT_ATOMS: atom_id res chain seq x y z
N MET A 1 17.90 5.60 -12.41
CA MET A 1 17.24 5.67 -11.09
C MET A 1 18.21 6.10 -9.99
N GLU A 2 19.39 5.48 -9.89
CA GLU A 2 20.40 5.74 -8.84
C GLU A 2 20.74 7.23 -8.61
N LYS A 3 20.89 8.02 -9.68
CA LYS A 3 21.15 9.47 -9.59
C LYS A 3 20.08 10.21 -8.77
N ILE A 4 18.80 9.86 -8.93
CA ILE A 4 17.67 10.47 -8.22
C ILE A 4 17.70 10.04 -6.76
N VAL A 5 17.85 8.74 -6.49
CA VAL A 5 17.91 8.19 -5.12
C VAL A 5 19.05 8.84 -4.32
N SER A 6 20.24 8.95 -4.93
CA SER A 6 21.40 9.61 -4.33
C SER A 6 21.15 11.09 -4.04
N LEU A 7 20.46 11.82 -4.94
CA LEU A 7 20.08 13.21 -4.70
C LEU A 7 19.08 13.33 -3.54
N CYS A 8 18.03 12.50 -3.53
CA CYS A 8 17.01 12.51 -2.49
C CYS A 8 17.63 12.32 -1.11
N LYS A 9 18.55 11.36 -0.96
CA LYS A 9 19.26 11.13 0.29
C LYS A 9 20.15 12.32 0.67
N ARG A 10 21.03 12.78 -0.23
CA ARG A 10 21.98 13.85 0.06
C ARG A 10 21.34 15.20 0.38
N ARG A 11 20.13 15.46 -0.15
CA ARG A 11 19.41 16.72 0.04
C ARG A 11 18.31 16.64 1.09
N GLY A 12 18.14 15.50 1.77
CA GLY A 12 17.16 15.38 2.85
C GLY A 12 15.71 15.31 2.37
N PHE A 13 15.45 14.67 1.22
CA PHE A 13 14.11 14.37 0.75
C PHE A 13 13.60 13.04 1.29
N ILE A 14 14.31 11.94 1.02
CA ILE A 14 13.86 10.58 1.34
C ILE A 14 15.04 9.77 1.83
N PHE A 15 14.82 9.03 2.92
CA PHE A 15 15.77 8.12 3.55
C PHE A 15 15.21 6.70 3.59
N GLN A 16 16.10 5.71 3.63
CA GLN A 16 15.70 4.34 3.91
C GLN A 16 15.19 4.27 5.36
N SER A 17 13.97 3.80 5.58
CA SER A 17 13.46 3.66 6.95
C SER A 17 14.31 2.68 7.74
N SER A 18 14.60 3.00 9.01
CA SER A 18 15.48 2.24 9.91
C SER A 18 16.92 2.04 9.40
N GLU A 19 17.47 2.99 8.63
CA GLU A 19 18.76 2.83 7.94
C GLU A 19 19.92 2.40 8.85
N ILE A 20 20.08 3.02 10.03
CA ILE A 20 21.18 2.70 10.96
C ILE A 20 21.08 1.29 11.57
N TYR A 21 19.93 0.63 11.42
CA TYR A 21 19.67 -0.74 11.85
C TYR A 21 19.60 -1.73 10.67
N GLY A 22 20.14 -1.37 9.51
CA GLY A 22 20.16 -2.20 8.30
C GLY A 22 19.00 -1.97 7.34
N GLY A 23 18.07 -1.08 7.70
CA GLY A 23 16.95 -0.68 6.84
C GLY A 23 15.81 -1.69 6.79
N LEU A 24 14.59 -1.20 6.55
CA LEU A 24 13.41 -2.04 6.31
C LEU A 24 12.93 -1.87 4.86
N ASN A 25 13.19 -2.89 4.03
CA ASN A 25 12.93 -2.82 2.59
C ASN A 25 11.47 -2.46 2.28
N GLY A 26 11.28 -1.51 1.35
CA GLY A 26 9.98 -1.01 0.93
C GLY A 26 9.36 0.04 1.84
N LEU A 27 10.05 0.49 2.89
CA LEU A 27 9.62 1.59 3.75
C LEU A 27 10.61 2.75 3.69
N TRP A 28 10.07 3.97 3.70
CA TRP A 28 10.83 5.19 3.44
C TRP A 28 10.42 6.31 4.37
N ASP A 29 11.40 7.03 4.92
CA ASP A 29 11.18 8.20 5.76
C ASP A 29 11.40 9.48 4.95
N TYR A 30 10.49 10.45 5.06
CA TYR A 30 10.61 11.73 4.35
C TYR A 30 11.32 12.75 5.24
N GLY A 31 12.48 13.23 4.79
CA GLY A 31 13.32 14.21 5.50
C GLY A 31 12.79 15.65 5.39
N PRO A 32 13.55 16.65 5.87
CA PRO A 32 13.10 18.04 5.97
C PRO A 32 12.56 18.64 4.66
N LEU A 33 13.22 18.41 3.53
CA LEU A 33 12.72 18.92 2.23
C LEU A 33 11.62 18.02 1.66
N GLY A 34 11.67 16.72 1.97
CA GLY A 34 10.69 15.75 1.49
C GLY A 34 9.33 15.94 2.12
N VAL A 35 9.27 16.21 3.43
CA VAL A 35 8.01 16.45 4.14
C VAL A 35 7.31 17.72 3.64
N GLU A 36 8.07 18.79 3.38
CA GLU A 36 7.52 20.03 2.82
C GLU A 36 6.99 19.83 1.40
N LEU A 37 7.78 19.20 0.52
CA LEU A 37 7.32 18.87 -0.84
C LEU A 37 6.04 18.02 -0.81
N LYS A 38 6.03 16.98 0.03
CA LYS A 38 4.91 16.07 0.17
C LYS A 38 3.67 16.77 0.72
N ARG A 39 3.83 17.66 1.71
CA ARG A 39 2.74 18.47 2.26
C ARG A 39 2.18 19.45 1.24
N ASN A 40 3.05 20.12 0.49
CA ASN A 40 2.64 21.05 -0.57
C ASN A 40 1.81 20.34 -1.65
N LEU A 41 2.22 19.14 -2.06
CA LEU A 41 1.46 18.34 -3.02
C LEU A 41 0.08 17.94 -2.46
N LYS A 42 0.02 17.46 -1.22
CA LYS A 42 -1.25 17.11 -0.55
C LYS A 42 -2.19 18.31 -0.44
N ASN A 43 -1.67 19.46 -0.01
CA ASN A 43 -2.45 20.70 0.12
C ASN A 43 -2.98 21.18 -1.22
N TYR A 44 -2.15 21.11 -2.28
CA TYR A 44 -2.56 21.48 -3.63
C TYR A 44 -3.69 20.56 -4.13
N TRP A 45 -3.51 19.24 -4.03
CA TRP A 45 -4.53 18.28 -4.44
C TRP A 45 -5.83 18.48 -3.66
N TRP A 46 -5.74 18.66 -2.34
CA TRP A 46 -6.92 18.87 -1.49
C TRP A 46 -7.67 20.15 -1.85
N ARG A 47 -6.95 21.25 -2.11
CA ARG A 47 -7.57 22.49 -2.54
C ARG A 47 -8.36 22.29 -3.85
N VAL A 48 -7.73 21.71 -4.86
CA VAL A 48 -8.33 21.52 -6.19
C VAL A 48 -9.48 20.51 -6.18
N MET A 49 -9.33 19.40 -5.44
CA MET A 49 -10.30 18.32 -5.46
C MET A 49 -11.45 18.49 -4.46
N VAL A 50 -11.25 19.26 -3.39
CA VAL A 50 -12.24 19.41 -2.32
C VAL A 50 -12.70 20.85 -2.16
N HIS A 51 -11.78 21.81 -2.00
CA HIS A 51 -12.19 23.20 -1.71
C HIS A 51 -12.74 23.94 -2.93
N GLU A 52 -12.20 23.68 -4.12
CA GLU A 52 -12.60 24.33 -5.36
C GLU A 52 -13.81 23.65 -6.04
N ARG A 53 -14.35 22.58 -5.42
CA ARG A 53 -15.44 21.77 -5.97
C ARG A 53 -16.65 21.77 -5.05
N ASP A 54 -17.79 22.21 -5.58
CA ASP A 54 -19.06 22.21 -4.84
C ASP A 54 -19.71 20.83 -4.74
N ASP A 55 -19.22 19.83 -5.46
CA ASP A 55 -19.77 18.48 -5.53
C ASP A 55 -18.94 17.44 -4.76
N VAL A 56 -17.91 17.84 -4.01
CA VAL A 56 -17.06 16.93 -3.24
C VAL A 56 -17.09 17.27 -1.76
N VAL A 57 -17.10 16.25 -0.90
CA VAL A 57 -16.95 16.40 0.56
C VAL A 57 -15.75 15.62 1.07
N ALA A 58 -15.24 16.01 2.24
CA ALA A 58 -14.06 15.42 2.84
C ALA A 58 -14.40 14.35 3.88
N MET A 59 -13.53 13.35 4.01
CA MET A 59 -13.48 12.49 5.19
C MET A 59 -12.06 12.04 5.54
N ASP A 60 -11.89 11.54 6.77
CA ASP A 60 -10.70 10.81 7.21
C ASP A 60 -11.12 9.57 8.01
N GLY A 61 -10.98 8.42 7.39
CA GLY A 61 -11.33 7.11 7.92
C GLY A 61 -10.14 6.43 8.58
N SER A 62 -10.44 5.51 9.51
CA SER A 62 -9.42 4.74 10.21
C SER A 62 -8.62 3.81 9.27
N ILE A 63 -7.38 3.50 9.69
CA ILE A 63 -6.54 2.50 9.01
C ILE A 63 -7.05 1.08 9.29
N LEU A 64 -7.44 0.82 10.54
CA LEU A 64 -8.02 -0.45 10.96
C LEU A 64 -9.52 -0.46 10.73
N MET A 65 -10.03 -1.59 10.26
CA MET A 65 -11.46 -1.83 10.03
C MET A 65 -11.80 -3.27 10.41
N THR A 66 -13.07 -3.57 10.65
CA THR A 66 -13.49 -4.95 10.94
C THR A 66 -13.16 -5.86 9.75
N ARG A 67 -12.76 -7.12 10.05
CA ARG A 67 -12.46 -8.13 9.02
C ARG A 67 -13.63 -8.33 8.05
N THR A 68 -14.87 -8.22 8.53
CA THR A 68 -16.09 -8.35 7.72
C THR A 68 -16.09 -7.42 6.51
N VAL A 69 -15.59 -6.19 6.64
CA VAL A 69 -15.49 -5.25 5.50
C VAL A 69 -14.49 -5.78 4.46
N ARG A 70 -13.35 -6.31 4.89
CA ARG A 70 -12.33 -6.88 3.99
C ARG A 70 -12.84 -8.11 3.25
N LYS A 71 -13.59 -8.97 3.95
CA LYS A 71 -14.26 -10.10 3.33
C LYS A 71 -15.34 -9.66 2.33
N ALA A 72 -16.21 -8.73 2.71
CA ALA A 72 -17.27 -8.21 1.85
C ALA A 72 -16.73 -7.54 0.57
N SER A 73 -15.62 -6.81 0.69
CA SER A 73 -14.93 -6.19 -0.45
C SER A 73 -14.16 -7.17 -1.34
N GLY A 74 -14.08 -8.45 -0.96
CA GLY A 74 -13.34 -9.50 -1.69
C GLY A 74 -11.81 -9.48 -1.49
N HIS A 75 -11.27 -8.51 -0.74
CA HIS A 75 -9.82 -8.40 -0.50
C HIS A 75 -9.24 -9.62 0.22
N GLU A 76 -9.98 -10.20 1.15
CA GLU A 76 -9.49 -11.36 1.91
C GLU A 76 -9.19 -12.56 0.98
N ASP A 77 -10.02 -12.74 -0.05
CA ASP A 77 -9.97 -13.88 -0.94
C ASP A 77 -9.11 -13.62 -2.18
N THR A 78 -9.07 -12.37 -2.68
CA THR A 78 -8.52 -12.06 -4.01
C THR A 78 -7.30 -11.13 -3.99
N PHE A 79 -7.04 -10.41 -2.89
CA PHE A 79 -5.92 -9.46 -2.82
C PHE A 79 -4.58 -10.16 -2.57
N SER A 80 -4.15 -10.93 -3.56
CA SER A 80 -2.97 -11.78 -3.48
C SER A 80 -2.14 -11.74 -4.77
N ASP A 81 -0.84 -11.93 -4.61
CA ASP A 81 0.08 -12.14 -5.73
C ASP A 81 0.48 -13.62 -5.81
N PRO A 82 0.73 -14.15 -7.02
CA PRO A 82 1.30 -15.48 -7.16
C PRO A 82 2.76 -15.46 -6.69
N MET A 83 3.11 -16.33 -5.74
CA MET A 83 4.44 -16.38 -5.13
C MET A 83 5.09 -17.76 -5.31
N VAL A 84 6.38 -17.78 -5.61
CA VAL A 84 7.25 -18.96 -5.62
C VAL A 84 8.48 -18.72 -4.74
N ASP A 85 9.04 -19.78 -4.16
CA ASP A 85 10.32 -19.72 -3.44
C ASP A 85 11.40 -20.42 -4.26
N CYS A 86 12.59 -19.82 -4.33
CA CYS A 86 13.77 -20.54 -4.81
C CYS A 86 14.37 -21.35 -3.67
N ARG A 87 14.37 -22.68 -3.76
CA ARG A 87 14.92 -23.54 -2.71
C ARG A 87 16.44 -23.40 -2.56
N SER A 88 17.13 -23.01 -3.63
CA SER A 88 18.59 -22.83 -3.63
C SER A 88 19.07 -21.61 -2.84
N CYS A 89 18.35 -20.48 -2.91
CA CYS A 89 18.76 -19.24 -2.21
C CYS A 89 17.69 -18.67 -1.25
N LYS A 90 16.58 -19.37 -1.09
CA LYS A 90 15.46 -19.06 -0.20
C LYS A 90 14.77 -17.71 -0.46
N VAL A 91 15.01 -17.09 -1.61
CA VAL A 91 14.34 -15.84 -2.00
C VAL A 91 12.90 -16.12 -2.44
N ARG A 92 11.99 -15.22 -2.05
CA ARG A 92 10.60 -15.21 -2.48
C ARG A 92 10.45 -14.35 -3.72
N LEU A 93 9.76 -14.87 -4.72
CA LEU A 93 9.60 -14.22 -6.02
C LEU A 93 8.13 -14.18 -6.37
N ARG A 94 7.74 -13.10 -7.02
CA ARG A 94 6.44 -13.02 -7.67
C ARG A 94 6.50 -13.87 -8.93
N ALA A 95 5.64 -14.88 -9.05
CA ALA A 95 5.74 -15.93 -10.05
C ALA A 95 5.64 -15.40 -11.50
N ASP A 96 4.81 -14.37 -11.70
CA ASP A 96 4.61 -13.65 -12.96
C ASP A 96 5.83 -12.80 -13.39
N GLN A 97 6.79 -12.58 -12.48
CA GLN A 97 8.02 -11.82 -12.75
C GLN A 97 9.26 -12.71 -12.88
N VAL A 98 9.11 -14.03 -12.73
CA VAL A 98 10.22 -14.96 -12.92
C VAL A 98 10.48 -15.10 -14.42
N ILE A 99 11.69 -14.73 -14.85
CA ILE A 99 12.07 -14.77 -16.26
C ILE A 99 12.30 -16.22 -16.68
N GLU A 100 11.70 -16.59 -17.80
CA GLU A 100 11.91 -17.87 -18.45
C GLU A 100 13.02 -17.74 -19.50
N LYS A 101 14.08 -18.53 -19.37
CA LYS A 101 15.17 -18.58 -20.35
C LYS A 101 15.21 -19.97 -20.96
N LYS A 102 15.04 -20.04 -22.29
CA LYS A 102 15.03 -21.30 -23.06
C LYS A 102 14.01 -22.33 -22.52
N GLY A 103 12.81 -21.89 -22.15
CA GLY A 103 11.74 -22.76 -21.64
C GLY A 103 11.91 -23.23 -20.19
N VAL A 104 12.84 -22.63 -19.44
CA VAL A 104 13.07 -22.98 -18.03
C VAL A 104 13.01 -21.72 -17.17
N ARG A 105 12.13 -21.75 -16.15
CA ARG A 105 12.07 -20.71 -15.12
C ARG A 105 13.32 -20.75 -14.26
N GLN A 106 13.96 -19.61 -14.08
CA GLN A 106 15.19 -19.50 -13.31
C GLN A 106 15.05 -18.40 -12.26
N CYS A 107 15.58 -18.67 -11.07
CA CYS A 107 15.69 -17.65 -10.04
C CYS A 107 16.56 -16.50 -10.55
N PRO A 108 16.07 -15.26 -10.57
CA PRO A 108 16.86 -14.11 -11.04
C PRO A 108 18.02 -13.76 -10.09
N ASN A 109 17.98 -14.25 -8.84
CA ASN A 109 19.00 -13.97 -7.84
C ASN A 109 20.21 -14.90 -7.95
N CYS A 110 20.01 -16.21 -8.14
CA CYS A 110 21.10 -17.20 -8.14
C CYS A 110 21.16 -18.10 -9.39
N GLY A 111 20.23 -17.96 -10.33
CA GLY A 111 20.12 -18.82 -11.51
C GLY A 111 19.58 -20.23 -11.23
N GLY A 112 19.26 -20.55 -9.97
CA GLY A 112 18.71 -21.84 -9.57
C GLY A 112 17.38 -22.15 -10.26
N LYS A 113 17.17 -23.41 -10.63
CA LYS A 113 15.97 -23.91 -11.31
C LYS A 113 14.96 -24.56 -10.36
N ASP A 114 15.39 -24.82 -9.12
CA ASP A 114 14.55 -25.43 -8.08
C ASP A 114 13.66 -24.34 -7.45
N LEU A 115 12.53 -24.08 -8.12
CA LEU A 115 11.47 -23.18 -7.68
C LEU A 115 10.28 -24.00 -7.21
N THR A 116 9.63 -23.60 -6.12
CA THR A 116 8.37 -24.23 -5.68
C THR A 116 7.24 -23.96 -6.66
N GLU A 117 6.15 -24.71 -6.51
CA GLU A 117 4.89 -24.35 -7.15
C GLU A 117 4.40 -22.97 -6.70
N SER A 118 3.66 -22.32 -7.60
CA SER A 118 3.08 -21.00 -7.36
C SER A 118 1.90 -21.11 -6.40
N ARG A 119 1.88 -20.27 -5.37
CA ARG A 119 0.76 -20.17 -4.41
C ARG A 119 0.33 -18.72 -4.19
N PRO A 120 -0.94 -18.45 -3.85
CA PRO A 120 -1.38 -17.10 -3.54
C PRO A 120 -0.73 -16.60 -2.26
N PHE A 121 -0.23 -15.36 -2.29
CA PHE A 121 0.30 -14.65 -1.13
C PHE A 121 -0.52 -13.39 -0.90
N ASN A 122 -1.27 -13.34 0.20
CA ASN A 122 -2.12 -12.20 0.53
C ASN A 122 -1.25 -10.96 0.83
N LEU A 123 -1.56 -9.85 0.15
CA LEU A 123 -0.80 -8.60 0.23
C LEU A 123 -1.27 -7.68 1.37
N MET A 124 -2.23 -8.07 2.20
CA MET A 124 -2.63 -7.27 3.36
C MET A 124 -1.74 -7.57 4.57
N PHE A 125 -1.41 -6.54 5.35
CA PHE A 125 -0.80 -6.73 6.65
C PHE A 125 -1.88 -7.14 7.66
N LYS A 126 -1.81 -8.38 8.13
CA LYS A 126 -2.66 -8.91 9.20
C LYS A 126 -2.15 -8.44 10.57
N THR A 127 -3.07 -8.09 11.45
CA THR A 127 -2.81 -7.84 12.87
C THR A 127 -4.03 -8.25 13.71
N TYR A 128 -3.98 -8.02 15.03
CA TYR A 128 -5.04 -8.39 15.96
C TYR A 128 -5.47 -7.16 16.77
N VAL A 129 -6.77 -7.01 17.00
CA VAL A 129 -7.33 -5.98 17.88
C VAL A 129 -7.83 -6.64 19.16
N GLY A 130 -7.34 -6.17 20.31
CA GLY A 130 -7.72 -6.68 21.62
C GLY A 130 -6.58 -7.40 22.31
N ALA A 131 -6.90 -8.10 23.40
CA ALA A 131 -5.92 -8.78 24.24
C ALA A 131 -5.57 -10.20 23.76
N THR A 132 -6.34 -10.75 22.83
CA THR A 132 -6.18 -12.11 22.32
C THR A 132 -5.77 -12.09 20.85
N GLU A 133 -4.94 -13.06 20.46
CA GLU A 133 -4.52 -13.28 19.06
C GLU A 133 -5.34 -14.41 18.42
N ASP A 134 -6.66 -14.40 18.63
CA ASP A 134 -7.57 -15.38 18.04
C ASP A 134 -8.19 -14.91 16.72
N GLU A 135 -8.95 -15.78 16.04
CA GLU A 135 -9.55 -15.47 14.74
C GLU A 135 -10.58 -14.33 14.79
N SER A 136 -11.22 -14.11 15.94
CA SER A 136 -12.20 -13.04 16.11
C SER A 136 -11.54 -11.67 16.26
N ALA A 137 -10.29 -11.64 16.74
CA ALA A 137 -9.48 -10.45 16.88
C ALA A 137 -8.78 -10.03 15.57
N ILE A 138 -8.77 -10.87 14.52
CA ILE A 138 -8.08 -10.56 13.27
C ILE A 138 -8.61 -9.28 12.62
N THR A 139 -7.69 -8.39 12.27
CA THR A 139 -7.92 -7.22 11.41
C THR A 139 -6.76 -7.05 10.42
N TYR A 140 -6.85 -6.02 9.58
CA TYR A 140 -5.85 -5.69 8.58
C TYR A 140 -5.58 -4.20 8.54
N LEU A 141 -4.31 -3.83 8.30
CA LEU A 141 -4.01 -2.49 7.83
C LEU A 141 -4.59 -2.34 6.41
N ARG A 142 -5.29 -1.22 6.16
CA ARG A 142 -5.98 -1.03 4.88
C ARG A 142 -5.03 -1.05 3.66
N PRO A 143 -5.33 -1.82 2.61
CA PRO A 143 -4.56 -1.81 1.36
C PRO A 143 -4.90 -0.67 0.39
N GLU A 144 -5.97 0.06 0.69
CA GLU A 144 -6.48 1.23 -0.02
C GLU A 144 -7.32 2.12 0.92
N THR A 145 -7.63 3.35 0.50
CA THR A 145 -8.45 4.29 1.28
C THR A 145 -9.96 4.22 0.97
N ALA A 146 -10.35 3.73 -0.21
CA ALA A 146 -11.72 3.70 -0.72
C ALA A 146 -12.74 3.02 0.20
N GLN A 147 -12.40 1.87 0.80
CA GLN A 147 -13.35 1.12 1.64
C GLN A 147 -13.94 1.94 2.79
N SER A 148 -13.16 2.87 3.34
CA SER A 148 -13.66 3.76 4.39
C SER A 148 -14.74 4.71 3.89
N ILE A 149 -14.63 5.17 2.64
CA ILE A 149 -15.62 6.01 1.97
C ILE A 149 -16.92 5.23 1.77
N PHE A 150 -16.83 4.01 1.23
CA PHE A 150 -18.00 3.19 0.96
C PHE A 150 -18.82 2.87 2.21
N VAL A 151 -18.17 2.50 3.31
CA VAL A 151 -18.91 2.18 4.56
C VAL A 151 -19.51 3.42 5.24
N GLN A 152 -18.99 4.62 4.94
CA GLN A 152 -19.51 5.88 5.47
C GLN A 152 -20.47 6.59 4.52
N PHE A 153 -20.72 6.06 3.32
CA PHE A 153 -21.53 6.70 2.29
C PHE A 153 -22.89 7.19 2.81
N LYS A 154 -23.63 6.33 3.53
CA LYS A 154 -24.94 6.68 4.08
C LYS A 154 -24.84 7.82 5.10
N ASN A 155 -23.91 7.74 6.04
CA ASN A 155 -23.71 8.76 7.07
C ASN A 155 -23.36 10.12 6.43
N ILE A 156 -22.47 10.11 5.43
CA ILE A 156 -22.03 11.31 4.72
C ILE A 156 -23.15 11.90 3.86
N LEU A 157 -23.91 11.07 3.14
CA LEU A 157 -25.07 11.51 2.35
C LEU A 157 -26.09 12.23 3.24
N GLU A 158 -26.37 11.69 4.43
CA GLU A 158 -27.34 12.25 5.38
C GLU A 158 -26.90 13.63 5.92
N VAL A 159 -25.63 13.80 6.30
CA VAL A 159 -25.16 15.06 6.92
C VAL A 159 -24.75 16.13 5.89
N SER A 160 -24.27 15.73 4.71
CA SER A 160 -23.76 16.67 3.70
C SER A 160 -24.87 17.35 2.90
N ARG A 161 -26.06 16.75 2.85
CA ARG A 161 -27.21 17.20 2.05
C ARG A 161 -26.89 17.38 0.56
N LYS A 162 -25.85 16.72 0.05
CA LYS A 162 -25.51 16.72 -1.37
C LYS A 162 -26.54 15.92 -2.15
N LYS A 163 -26.88 16.39 -3.35
CA LYS A 163 -27.64 15.60 -4.32
C LYS A 163 -26.66 14.78 -5.14
N LEU A 164 -27.07 13.58 -5.54
CA LEU A 164 -26.30 12.78 -6.48
C LEU A 164 -26.26 13.45 -7.87
N PRO A 165 -25.13 13.36 -8.59
CA PRO A 165 -23.85 12.82 -8.15
C PRO A 165 -23.09 13.81 -7.23
N PHE A 166 -22.41 13.28 -6.22
CA PHE A 166 -21.41 13.98 -5.42
C PHE A 166 -20.31 12.98 -5.06
N GLY A 167 -19.11 13.49 -4.77
CA GLY A 167 -17.96 12.66 -4.42
C GLY A 167 -17.52 12.82 -2.96
N ILE A 168 -16.77 11.84 -2.48
CA ILE A 168 -16.16 11.85 -1.15
C ILE A 168 -14.66 11.63 -1.31
N ALA A 169 -13.85 12.59 -0.84
CA ALA A 169 -12.40 12.56 -0.95
C ALA A 169 -11.73 12.26 0.39
N GLN A 170 -10.61 11.54 0.33
CA GLN A 170 -9.74 11.28 1.47
C GLN A 170 -8.27 11.27 1.06
N ILE A 171 -7.40 11.74 1.96
CA ILE A 171 -5.96 11.49 1.90
C ILE A 171 -5.56 10.65 3.10
N GLY A 172 -4.83 9.56 2.88
CA GLY A 172 -4.37 8.75 4.01
C GLY A 172 -3.40 7.64 3.63
N LYS A 173 -2.85 6.99 4.67
CA LYS A 173 -1.92 5.86 4.49
C LYS A 173 -2.64 4.60 4.01
N ALA A 174 -1.96 3.82 3.19
CA ALA A 174 -2.33 2.47 2.79
C ALA A 174 -1.10 1.56 2.80
N PHE A 175 -1.35 0.26 2.94
CA PHE A 175 -0.32 -0.72 3.20
C PHE A 175 -0.47 -1.94 2.29
N ARG A 176 0.59 -2.29 1.58
CA ARG A 176 0.64 -3.49 0.73
C ARG A 176 1.88 -4.27 1.08
N ASN A 177 1.72 -5.48 1.60
CA ASN A 177 2.81 -6.38 1.97
C ASN A 177 3.49 -6.95 0.72
N GLU A 178 4.15 -6.07 -0.04
CA GLU A 178 4.75 -6.44 -1.32
C GLU A 178 5.85 -7.49 -1.15
N ILE A 179 5.81 -8.53 -2.01
CA ILE A 179 6.77 -9.64 -1.98
C ILE A 179 8.18 -9.08 -2.22
N ASN A 180 8.34 -8.30 -3.29
CA ASN A 180 9.61 -7.70 -3.69
C ASN A 180 9.45 -6.19 -3.92
N PRO A 181 9.59 -5.37 -2.85
CA PRO A 181 9.73 -3.93 -2.99
C PRO A 181 10.98 -3.62 -3.83
N ARG A 182 10.81 -2.76 -4.84
CA ARG A 182 11.87 -2.40 -5.80
C ARG A 182 11.60 -1.05 -6.41
N ASN A 183 12.61 -0.49 -7.07
CA ASN A 183 12.53 0.80 -7.76
C ASN A 183 12.12 1.92 -6.79
N PHE A 184 12.79 2.05 -5.63
CA PHE A 184 12.57 3.18 -4.71
C PHE A 184 11.10 3.29 -4.27
N THR A 185 10.50 4.49 -4.31
CA THR A 185 9.12 4.72 -3.85
C THR A 185 8.03 4.08 -4.73
N PHE A 186 8.36 3.57 -5.93
CA PHE A 186 7.39 3.00 -6.88
C PHE A 186 6.77 1.68 -6.40
N ARG A 187 7.50 0.87 -5.62
CA ARG A 187 6.92 -0.28 -4.90
C ARG A 187 7.31 -0.21 -3.43
N SER A 188 6.41 0.38 -2.66
CA SER A 188 6.55 0.56 -1.21
C SER A 188 5.51 -0.29 -0.49
N ARG A 189 5.81 -0.64 0.77
CA ARG A 189 4.89 -1.38 1.64
C ARG A 189 3.93 -0.48 2.41
N GLU A 190 4.33 0.77 2.60
CA GLU A 190 3.54 1.84 3.19
C GLU A 190 3.66 3.07 2.31
N PHE A 191 2.53 3.68 1.99
CA PHE A 191 2.46 4.90 1.19
C PHE A 191 1.18 5.68 1.53
N GLU A 192 1.05 6.89 0.99
CA GLU A 192 -0.19 7.66 1.10
C GLU A 192 -0.90 7.69 -0.25
N GLN A 193 -2.22 7.64 -0.23
CA GLN A 193 -3.09 7.80 -1.39
C GLN A 193 -3.97 9.01 -1.20
N MET A 194 -4.40 9.58 -2.32
CA MET A 194 -5.38 10.66 -2.40
C MET A 194 -6.48 10.13 -3.33
N GLU A 195 -7.58 9.65 -2.75
CA GLU A 195 -8.67 8.97 -3.45
C GLU A 195 -9.94 9.82 -3.38
N LEU A 196 -10.72 9.77 -4.46
CA LEU A 196 -12.04 10.38 -4.61
C LEU A 196 -12.94 9.32 -5.21
N GLU A 197 -14.03 9.01 -4.51
CA GLU A 197 -15.12 8.15 -4.99
C GLU A 197 -16.35 8.98 -5.34
#